data_AF-A0A3B9Y1I9-F1
#
_entry.id   AF-A0A3B9Y1I9-F1
#
_cell.length_a   1.000
_cell.length_b   1.000
_cell.length_c   1.000
_cell.angle_alpha   90.00
_cell.angle_beta   90.00
_cell.angle_gamma   90.00
#
_symmetry.space_group_name_H-M   'P 1'
#
loop_
_entity.id
_entity.type
_entity.pdbx_description
1 polymer ?
#
loop_
_entity_poly.entity_id
_entity_poly.type
_entity_poly.pdbx_seq_one_letter_code
_entity_poly.pdbx_strand_id
1 'polypeptide(L)'
;MADHFGIPQLKEYLAKMGLRLANVDLEQEIIELAFHGNHGQWRMIIGIQQSGEVRKLMLIAPHIAAVTKKKRLECLEALMAVNYRIAMGKFGLDLDDGEVRLEEAIPLADDSVTFEQFQLALGAMMQTVAMYHSLLPRIVYGDLSVLDALNVCEQEFLQEINEIEQKDMTTDATMLEQPTEPEGPTELNVNDVLAEITRMLEEHTE
;
A
#
# COMPACT_ATOMS: atom_id res chain seq x y z
N MET A 1 -25.00 -21.50 9.12
CA MET A 1 -24.55 -20.17 9.56
C MET A 1 -23.87 -19.58 8.35
N ALA A 2 -24.32 -18.42 7.86
CA ALA A 2 -23.64 -17.81 6.72
C ALA A 2 -22.21 -17.45 7.15
N ASP A 3 -21.23 -17.79 6.34
CA ASP A 3 -19.83 -17.41 6.58
C ASP A 3 -19.73 -15.90 6.41
N HIS A 4 -19.84 -15.18 7.52
CA HIS A 4 -19.59 -13.75 7.63
C HIS A 4 -18.21 -13.44 7.01
N PHE A 5 -18.07 -12.31 6.32
CA PHE A 5 -16.80 -11.94 5.70
C PHE A 5 -15.70 -11.89 6.77
N GLY A 6 -14.58 -12.55 6.57
CA GLY A 6 -13.64 -12.83 7.65
C GLY A 6 -12.21 -12.99 7.16
N ILE A 7 -11.34 -13.39 8.08
CA ILE A 7 -9.96 -13.75 7.75
C ILE A 7 -9.86 -14.82 6.65
N PRO A 8 -10.71 -15.86 6.57
CA PRO A 8 -10.66 -16.81 5.46
C PRO A 8 -10.84 -16.15 4.08
N GLN A 9 -11.83 -15.27 3.93
CA GLN A 9 -12.10 -14.56 2.68
C GLN A 9 -10.98 -13.57 2.35
N LEU A 10 -10.46 -12.84 3.35
CA LEU A 10 -9.31 -11.96 3.16
C LEU A 10 -8.08 -12.73 2.67
N LYS A 11 -7.82 -13.93 3.22
CA LYS A 11 -6.73 -14.79 2.74
C LYS A 11 -6.93 -15.22 1.29
N GLU A 12 -8.16 -15.55 0.90
CA GLU A 12 -8.48 -15.88 -0.50
C GLU A 12 -8.23 -14.69 -1.43
N TYR A 13 -8.65 -13.48 -1.01
CA TYR A 13 -8.43 -12.26 -1.79
C TYR A 13 -6.94 -11.97 -1.94
N LEU A 14 -6.18 -12.03 -0.85
CA LEU A 14 -4.73 -11.83 -0.87
C LEU A 14 -4.01 -12.88 -1.72
N ALA A 15 -4.45 -14.15 -1.66
CA ALA A 15 -3.90 -15.21 -2.51
C ALA A 15 -4.21 -14.99 -3.99
N LYS A 16 -5.40 -14.51 -4.35
CA LYS A 16 -5.75 -14.12 -5.73
C LYS A 16 -4.87 -12.98 -6.25
N MET A 17 -4.46 -12.06 -5.37
CA MET A 17 -3.51 -11.00 -5.69
C MET A 17 -2.05 -11.45 -5.69
N GLY A 18 -1.77 -12.75 -5.48
CA GLY A 18 -0.41 -13.28 -5.40
C GLY A 18 0.37 -12.88 -4.15
N LEU A 19 -0.27 -12.20 -3.18
CA LEU A 19 0.37 -11.68 -1.98
C LEU A 19 0.59 -12.80 -0.94
N ARG A 20 1.77 -12.83 -0.34
CA ARG A 20 2.18 -13.76 0.70
C ARG A 20 1.99 -13.10 2.05
N LEU A 21 1.51 -13.92 2.98
CA LEU A 21 1.19 -13.48 4.32
C LEU A 21 2.44 -13.67 5.20
N ALA A 22 2.82 -12.64 5.94
CA ALA A 22 3.90 -12.72 6.91
C ALA A 22 3.41 -13.36 8.22
N ASN A 23 2.20 -13.01 8.66
CA ASN A 23 1.57 -13.55 9.85
C ASN A 23 0.03 -13.57 9.70
N VAL A 24 -0.63 -14.48 10.40
CA VAL A 24 -2.10 -14.52 10.50
C VAL A 24 -2.47 -14.82 11.96
N ASP A 25 -3.20 -13.90 12.58
CA ASP A 25 -3.78 -14.05 13.90
C ASP A 25 -5.30 -14.16 13.78
N LEU A 26 -5.82 -15.38 13.98
CA LEU A 26 -7.25 -15.65 13.91
C LEU A 26 -8.01 -15.16 15.15
N GLU A 27 -7.34 -15.01 16.29
CA GLU A 27 -7.98 -14.55 17.53
C GLU A 27 -8.18 -13.04 17.50
N GLN A 28 -7.21 -12.30 16.96
CA GLN A 28 -7.28 -10.85 16.79
C GLN A 28 -7.94 -10.43 15.47
N GLU A 29 -8.30 -11.38 14.60
CA GLU A 29 -8.78 -11.14 13.24
C GLU A 29 -7.83 -10.22 12.43
N ILE A 30 -6.53 -10.55 12.42
CA ILE A 30 -5.48 -9.78 11.75
C ILE A 30 -4.65 -10.66 10.80
N ILE A 31 -4.26 -10.08 9.67
CA ILE A 31 -3.28 -10.59 8.72
C ILE A 31 -2.19 -9.53 8.57
N GLU A 32 -0.92 -9.94 8.68
CA GLU A 32 0.22 -9.08 8.38
C GLU A 32 0.84 -9.46 7.04
N LEU A 33 1.15 -8.44 6.25
CA LEU A 33 1.94 -8.52 5.03
C LEU A 33 3.26 -7.79 5.28
N ALA A 34 4.34 -8.35 4.73
CA ALA A 34 5.66 -7.72 4.74
C ALA A 34 6.13 -7.50 3.31
N PHE A 35 6.50 -6.27 3.00
CA PHE A 35 6.92 -5.83 1.69
C PHE A 35 8.38 -5.42 1.72
N HIS A 36 9.09 -5.75 0.65
CA HIS A 36 10.47 -5.33 0.43
C HIS A 36 10.51 -4.50 -0.85
N GLY A 37 10.85 -3.23 -0.72
CA GLY A 37 11.05 -2.34 -1.85
C GLY A 37 12.46 -1.79 -1.88
N ASN A 38 12.76 -1.03 -2.93
CA ASN A 38 14.04 -0.32 -3.12
C ASN A 38 14.39 0.59 -1.93
N HIS A 39 13.37 1.02 -1.18
CA HIS A 39 13.46 1.98 -0.10
C HIS A 39 13.37 1.35 1.30
N GLY A 40 13.40 0.01 1.37
CA GLY A 40 13.43 -0.75 2.62
C GLY A 40 12.24 -1.69 2.79
N GLN A 41 12.15 -2.24 4.00
CA GLN A 41 11.04 -3.10 4.41
C GLN A 41 9.92 -2.28 5.03
N TRP A 42 8.69 -2.59 4.66
CA TRP A 42 7.51 -2.01 5.29
C TRP A 42 6.42 -3.07 5.45
N ARG A 43 5.42 -2.79 6.29
CA ARG A 43 4.38 -3.75 6.65
C ARG A 43 3.00 -3.19 6.35
N MET A 44 2.06 -4.06 6.02
CA MET A 44 0.64 -3.77 6.01
C MET A 44 -0.06 -4.74 6.96
N ILE A 45 -0.91 -4.20 7.82
CA ILE A 45 -1.78 -4.92 8.73
C ILE A 45 -3.18 -4.80 8.18
N ILE A 46 -3.82 -5.93 7.93
CA ILE A 46 -5.19 -6.03 7.45
C ILE A 46 -5.98 -6.70 8.56
N GLY A 47 -7.03 -6.06 9.05
CA GLY A 47 -7.80 -6.63 10.16
C GLY A 47 -9.27 -6.31 10.06
N ILE A 48 -10.08 -7.09 10.76
CA ILE A 48 -11.50 -6.79 10.93
C ILE A 48 -11.71 -6.30 12.35
N GLN A 49 -12.39 -5.17 12.49
CA GLN A 49 -12.71 -4.60 13.79
C GLN A 49 -14.22 -4.45 13.93
N GLN A 50 -14.76 -5.00 15.03
CA GLN A 50 -16.12 -4.75 15.48
C GLN A 50 -16.10 -3.71 16.60
N SER A 51 -16.90 -2.65 16.46
CA SER A 51 -17.14 -1.67 17.51
C SER A 51 -18.64 -1.37 17.61
N GLY A 52 -19.31 -1.97 18.59
CA GLY A 52 -20.76 -1.90 18.70
C GLY A 52 -21.42 -2.62 17.54
N GLU A 53 -22.27 -1.92 16.79
CA GLU A 53 -22.94 -2.46 15.59
C GLU A 53 -22.10 -2.26 14.31
N VAL A 54 -21.04 -1.45 14.36
CA VAL A 54 -20.22 -1.14 13.19
C VAL A 54 -19.10 -2.16 13.06
N ARG A 55 -19.07 -2.86 11.92
CA ARG A 55 -17.94 -3.67 11.49
C ARG A 55 -17.18 -2.97 10.38
N LYS A 56 -15.87 -3.05 10.42
CA LYS A 56 -15.00 -2.42 9.43
C LYS A 56 -13.79 -3.27 9.12
N LEU A 57 -13.38 -3.23 7.86
CA LEU A 57 -12.07 -3.67 7.42
C LEU A 57 -11.08 -2.52 7.67
N MET A 58 -9.98 -2.84 8.34
CA MET A 58 -8.88 -1.94 8.64
C MET A 58 -7.69 -2.30 7.75
N LEU A 59 -7.16 -1.30 7.05
CA LEU A 59 -5.89 -1.38 6.34
C LEU A 59 -4.92 -0.42 7.03
N ILE A 60 -3.80 -0.90 7.56
CA ILE A 60 -2.87 -0.09 8.35
C ILE A 60 -1.44 -0.38 7.91
N ALA A 61 -0.73 0.64 7.44
CA ALA A 61 0.71 0.59 7.26
C ALA A 61 1.38 1.34 8.43
N PRO A 62 1.84 0.61 9.47
CA PRO A 62 2.49 1.21 10.63
C PRO A 62 3.94 1.57 10.35
N HIS A 63 4.51 2.43 11.19
CA HIS A 63 5.93 2.81 11.16
C HIS A 63 6.47 3.22 9.79
N ILE A 64 5.68 3.96 9.00
CA ILE A 64 6.14 4.50 7.70
C ILE A 64 7.30 5.46 7.91
N ALA A 65 7.28 6.19 9.02
CA ALA A 65 8.35 7.08 9.43
C ALA A 65 8.29 7.34 10.94
N ALA A 66 9.35 7.96 11.46
CA ALA A 66 9.41 8.49 12.81
C ALA A 66 9.78 9.97 12.77
N VAL A 67 8.99 10.79 13.46
CA VAL A 67 9.14 12.25 13.47
C VAL A 67 9.61 12.73 14.83
N THR A 68 10.75 13.40 14.85
CA THR A 68 11.26 14.03 16.07
C THR A 68 10.45 15.27 16.46
N LYS A 69 10.47 15.63 17.74
CA LYS A 69 9.80 16.84 18.24
C LYS A 69 10.25 18.14 17.53
N LYS A 70 11.49 18.18 17.03
CA LYS A 70 12.08 19.38 16.40
C LYS A 70 11.46 19.70 15.03
N LYS A 71 11.20 18.69 14.21
CA LYS A 71 10.66 18.82 12.84
C LYS A 71 9.15 18.52 12.76
N ARG A 72 8.49 18.43 13.92
CA ARG A 72 7.10 17.96 14.05
C ARG A 72 6.12 18.84 13.29
N LEU A 73 6.29 20.16 13.33
CA LEU A 73 5.35 21.07 12.73
C LEU A 73 5.36 20.94 11.19
N GLU A 74 6.55 20.92 10.61
CA GLU A 74 6.77 20.75 9.17
C GLU A 74 6.28 19.38 8.69
N CYS A 75 6.50 18.32 9.49
CA CYS A 75 5.99 16.99 9.17
C CYS A 75 4.46 16.94 9.24
N LEU A 76 3.83 17.57 10.24
CA LEU A 76 2.37 17.64 10.32
C LEU A 76 1.77 18.41 9.14
N GLU A 77 2.40 19.51 8.73
CA GLU A 77 2.02 20.25 7.52
C GLU A 77 2.09 19.37 6.28
N ALA A 78 3.19 18.61 6.13
CA ALA A 78 3.35 17.65 5.03
C ALA A 78 2.29 16.55 5.04
N LEU A 79 2.03 15.91 6.19
CA LEU A 79 1.01 14.86 6.29
C LEU A 79 -0.40 15.39 5.99
N MET A 80 -0.73 16.59 6.45
CA MET A 80 -2.00 17.25 6.11
C MET A 80 -2.10 17.55 4.61
N ALA A 81 -1.01 17.98 4.00
CA ALA A 81 -0.95 18.25 2.58
C ALA A 81 -1.10 16.96 1.75
N VAL A 82 -0.54 15.82 2.19
CA VAL A 82 -0.76 14.51 1.56
C VAL A 82 -2.22 14.08 1.72
N ASN A 83 -2.78 14.17 2.93
CA ASN A 83 -4.18 13.81 3.20
C ASN A 83 -5.18 14.60 2.34
N TYR A 84 -4.83 15.83 1.91
CA TYR A 84 -5.64 16.61 0.99
C TYR A 84 -5.59 16.12 -0.47
N ARG A 85 -4.52 15.41 -0.86
CA ARG A 85 -4.25 14.97 -2.23
C ARG A 85 -4.69 13.52 -2.49
N ILE A 86 -4.53 12.65 -1.50
CA ILE A 86 -4.80 11.22 -1.67
C ILE A 86 -6.31 10.95 -1.73
N ALA A 87 -6.70 9.98 -2.55
CA ALA A 87 -8.10 9.59 -2.69
C ALA A 87 -8.58 8.68 -1.53
N MET A 88 -7.65 7.94 -0.92
CA MET A 88 -7.93 6.95 0.10
C MET A 88 -6.78 6.87 1.10
N GLY A 89 -7.10 6.56 2.36
CA GLY A 89 -6.16 6.55 3.47
C GLY A 89 -6.07 7.90 4.17
N LYS A 90 -5.55 7.85 5.40
CA LYS A 90 -5.12 9.03 6.15
C LYS A 90 -3.81 8.74 6.86
N PHE A 91 -2.89 9.68 6.77
CA PHE A 91 -1.71 9.68 7.62
C PHE A 91 -2.06 10.22 9.01
N GLY A 92 -1.57 9.51 10.02
CA GLY A 92 -1.59 9.92 11.42
C GLY A 92 -0.18 9.99 11.99
N LEU A 93 -0.02 10.84 13.00
CA LEU A 93 1.19 10.94 13.81
C LEU A 93 0.82 10.65 15.27
N ASP A 94 1.49 9.68 15.89
CA ASP A 94 1.44 9.53 17.34
C ASP A 94 2.28 10.63 18.00
N LEU A 95 1.68 11.34 18.95
CA LEU A 95 2.32 12.49 19.60
C LEU A 95 3.28 12.11 20.71
N ASP A 96 3.19 10.89 21.24
CA ASP A 96 4.05 10.37 22.30
C ASP A 96 5.40 9.95 21.73
N ASP A 97 5.41 8.99 20.79
CA ASP A 97 6.62 8.41 20.23
C ASP A 97 7.03 8.97 18.85
N GLY A 98 6.13 9.69 18.17
CA GLY A 98 6.39 10.26 16.86
C GLY A 98 6.21 9.27 15.69
N GLU A 99 5.59 8.12 15.90
CA GLU A 99 5.28 7.16 14.84
C GLU A 99 4.31 7.77 13.83
N VAL A 100 4.65 7.64 12.55
CA VAL A 100 3.75 7.93 11.44
C VAL A 100 3.20 6.64 10.86
N ARG A 101 1.87 6.59 10.71
CA ARG A 101 1.16 5.48 10.07
C ARG A 101 0.18 5.99 9.03
N LEU A 102 -0.07 5.17 8.01
CA LEU A 102 -1.18 5.33 7.07
C LEU A 102 -2.26 4.31 7.44
N GLU A 103 -3.50 4.74 7.59
CA GLU A 103 -4.60 3.84 7.87
C GLU A 103 -5.84 4.18 7.02
N GLU A 104 -6.65 3.18 6.72
CA GLU A 104 -7.96 3.31 6.10
C GLU A 104 -8.95 2.37 6.78
N ALA A 105 -10.19 2.82 6.91
CA ALA A 105 -11.25 2.11 7.61
C ALA A 105 -12.48 2.00 6.70
N ILE A 106 -12.69 0.82 6.15
CA ILE A 106 -13.75 0.55 5.18
C ILE A 106 -14.93 -0.10 5.92
N PRO A 107 -16.09 0.57 6.03
CA PRO A 107 -17.27 -0.03 6.64
C PRO A 107 -17.70 -1.29 5.87
N LEU A 108 -17.94 -2.37 6.60
CA LEU A 108 -18.48 -3.62 6.06
C LEU A 108 -20.00 -3.56 6.22
N ALA A 109 -20.70 -3.02 5.22
CA ALA A 109 -22.14 -2.74 5.27
C ALA A 109 -22.98 -4.00 5.50
N ASP A 110 -23.29 -4.76 4.44
CA ASP A 110 -23.92 -6.09 4.52
C ASP A 110 -22.88 -7.15 4.91
N ASP A 111 -22.02 -6.80 5.86
CA ASP A 111 -20.97 -7.65 6.39
C ASP A 111 -20.02 -8.21 5.33
N SER A 112 -19.72 -7.44 4.28
CA SER A 112 -18.80 -7.85 3.21
C SER A 112 -18.20 -6.68 2.44
N VAL A 113 -17.13 -6.97 1.71
CA VAL A 113 -16.52 -6.14 0.67
C VAL A 113 -16.20 -7.06 -0.51
N THR A 114 -16.40 -6.60 -1.75
CA THR A 114 -16.08 -7.45 -2.92
C THR A 114 -14.57 -7.56 -3.11
N PHE A 115 -14.13 -8.55 -3.89
CA PHE A 115 -12.72 -8.70 -4.22
C PHE A 115 -12.17 -7.46 -4.92
N GLU A 116 -12.92 -6.90 -5.86
CA GLU A 116 -12.53 -5.73 -6.65
C GLU A 116 -12.41 -4.49 -5.74
N GLN A 117 -13.36 -4.30 -4.83
CA GLN A 117 -13.30 -3.20 -3.85
C GLN A 117 -12.09 -3.34 -2.91
N PHE A 118 -11.84 -4.54 -2.41
CA PHE A 118 -10.68 -4.84 -1.57
C PHE A 118 -9.38 -4.59 -2.31
N GLN A 119 -9.28 -5.09 -3.55
CA GLN A 119 -8.11 -4.95 -4.41
C GLN A 119 -7.80 -3.48 -4.69
N LEU A 120 -8.81 -2.70 -5.09
CA LEU A 120 -8.66 -1.26 -5.34
C LEU A 120 -8.22 -0.52 -4.08
N ALA A 121 -8.83 -0.82 -2.93
CA ALA A 121 -8.48 -0.17 -1.67
C ALA A 121 -7.06 -0.51 -1.21
N LEU A 122 -6.69 -1.80 -1.22
CA LEU A 122 -5.35 -2.23 -0.85
C LEU A 122 -4.32 -1.66 -1.82
N GLY A 123 -4.60 -1.68 -3.13
CA GLY A 123 -3.73 -1.10 -4.14
C GLY A 123 -3.48 0.39 -3.94
N ALA A 124 -4.54 1.18 -3.69
CA ALA A 124 -4.42 2.62 -3.41
C ALA A 124 -3.56 2.90 -2.16
N MET A 125 -3.68 2.07 -1.11
CA MET A 125 -2.86 2.16 0.09
C MET A 125 -1.38 1.88 -0.21
N MET A 126 -1.09 0.81 -0.97
CA MET A 126 0.28 0.44 -1.35
C MET A 126 0.93 1.53 -2.23
N GLN A 127 0.19 2.05 -3.21
CA GLN A 127 0.65 3.16 -4.05
C GLN A 127 0.94 4.42 -3.22
N THR A 128 0.08 4.74 -2.25
CA THR A 128 0.28 5.91 -1.37
C THR A 128 1.56 5.76 -0.53
N VAL A 129 1.82 4.57 0.03
CA VAL A 129 3.07 4.31 0.75
C VAL A 129 4.27 4.43 -0.20
N ALA A 130 4.19 3.81 -1.38
CA ALA A 130 5.27 3.84 -2.37
C ALA A 130 5.58 5.27 -2.84
N MET A 131 4.56 6.08 -3.13
CA MET A 131 4.72 7.46 -3.60
C MET A 131 5.34 8.36 -2.52
N TYR A 132 4.89 8.26 -1.27
CA TYR A 132 5.28 9.22 -0.22
C TYR A 132 6.33 8.70 0.78
N HIS A 133 6.91 7.52 0.57
CA HIS A 133 7.87 6.92 1.50
C HIS A 133 9.06 7.85 1.84
N SER A 134 9.53 8.66 0.87
CA SER A 134 10.70 9.54 1.05
C SER A 134 10.34 10.96 1.50
N LEU A 135 9.05 11.29 1.63
CA LEU A 135 8.59 12.65 1.92
C LEU A 135 9.17 13.20 3.22
N LEU A 136 8.97 12.49 4.33
CA LEU A 136 9.43 12.95 5.64
C LEU A 136 10.97 12.93 5.77
N PRO A 137 11.69 11.89 5.28
CA PRO A 137 13.15 11.95 5.20
C PRO A 137 13.68 13.20 4.47
N ARG A 138 13.06 13.61 3.36
CA ARG A 138 13.45 14.81 2.59
C ARG A 138 13.28 16.11 3.37
N ILE A 139 12.25 16.20 4.21
CA ILE A 139 11.99 17.39 5.06
C ILE A 139 12.89 17.40 6.31
N VAL A 140 13.05 16.23 6.94
CA VAL A 140 13.78 16.09 8.21
C VAL A 140 15.29 16.19 7.99
N TYR A 141 15.81 15.54 6.95
CA TYR A 141 17.25 15.41 6.69
C TYR A 141 17.73 16.14 5.44
N GLY A 142 16.87 16.32 4.43
CA GLY A 142 17.21 16.97 3.17
C GLY A 142 17.01 18.49 3.16
N ASP A 143 16.41 19.06 4.22
CA ASP A 143 16.04 20.47 4.34
C ASP A 143 15.21 21.01 3.14
N LEU A 144 14.44 20.14 2.48
CA LEU A 144 13.45 20.55 1.49
C LEU A 144 12.26 21.21 2.17
N SER A 145 11.64 22.17 1.47
CA SER A 145 10.32 22.67 1.85
C SER A 145 9.27 21.58 1.68
N VAL A 146 8.16 21.68 2.42
CA VAL A 146 7.04 20.72 2.30
C VAL A 146 6.56 20.60 0.86
N LEU A 147 6.39 21.72 0.16
CA LEU A 147 5.87 21.74 -1.20
C LEU A 147 6.86 21.13 -2.19
N ASP A 148 8.15 21.44 -2.08
CA ASP A 148 9.17 20.87 -2.97
C ASP A 148 9.30 19.36 -2.76
N ALA A 149 9.29 18.91 -1.51
CA ALA A 149 9.37 17.48 -1.19
C ALA A 149 8.18 16.70 -1.75
N LEU A 150 6.95 17.24 -1.68
CA LEU A 150 5.75 16.64 -2.27
C LEU A 150 5.89 16.51 -3.79
N ASN A 151 6.25 17.59 -4.47
CA ASN A 151 6.40 17.60 -5.92
C ASN A 151 7.44 16.59 -6.39
N VAL A 152 8.57 16.47 -5.68
CA VAL A 152 9.61 15.49 -6.01
C VAL A 152 9.09 14.06 -5.86
N CYS A 153 8.42 13.73 -4.75
CA CYS A 153 7.85 12.40 -4.54
C CYS A 153 6.84 12.02 -5.64
N GLU A 154 5.92 12.92 -5.98
CA GLU A 154 4.92 12.68 -7.01
C GLU A 154 5.56 12.50 -8.40
N GLN A 155 6.56 13.32 -8.74
CA GLN A 155 7.27 13.22 -10.01
C GLN A 155 8.11 11.94 -10.14
N GLU A 156 8.85 11.57 -9.09
CA GLU A 156 9.64 10.33 -9.07
C GLU A 156 8.74 9.11 -9.23
N PHE A 157 7.62 9.06 -8.50
CA PHE A 157 6.67 7.95 -8.61
C PHE A 157 6.05 7.83 -10.01
N LEU A 158 5.67 8.96 -10.63
CA LEU A 158 5.17 8.96 -12.01
C LEU A 158 6.25 8.50 -12.99
N GLN A 159 7.52 8.87 -12.78
CA GLN A 159 8.62 8.38 -13.62
C GLN A 159 8.81 6.87 -13.46
N GLU A 160 8.78 6.34 -12.24
CA GLU A 160 8.89 4.90 -11.97
C GLU A 160 7.78 4.11 -12.67
N ILE A 161 6.52 4.59 -12.61
CA ILE A 161 5.41 3.95 -13.32
C ILE A 161 5.65 3.92 -14.83
N ASN A 162 5.99 5.06 -15.43
CA ASN A 162 6.24 5.14 -16.88
C ASN A 162 7.40 4.21 -17.31
N GLU A 163 8.43 4.05 -16.48
CA GLU A 163 9.55 3.14 -16.76
C GLU A 163 9.14 1.66 -16.69
N ILE A 164 8.23 1.31 -15.78
CA ILE A 164 7.67 -0.05 -15.67
C ILE A 164 6.83 -0.35 -16.92
N GLU A 165 5.92 0.56 -17.30
CA GLU A 165 5.08 0.41 -18.49
C GLU A 165 5.92 0.23 -19.77
N GLN A 166 7.00 1.01 -19.93
CA GLN A 166 7.90 0.87 -21.08
C GLN A 166 8.67 -0.46 -21.09
N LYS A 167 9.01 -1.01 -19.91
CA LYS A 167 9.69 -2.31 -19.79
C LYS A 167 8.74 -3.46 -20.12
N ASP A 168 7.48 -3.40 -19.70
CA ASP A 168 6.51 -4.44 -20.03
C ASP A 168 6.18 -4.45 -21.53
N MET A 169 6.00 -3.28 -22.14
CA MET A 169 5.80 -3.17 -23.60
C MET A 169 6.99 -3.67 -24.44
N THR A 170 8.22 -3.53 -23.94
CA THR A 170 9.42 -4.04 -24.62
C THR A 170 9.64 -5.53 -24.37
N THR A 171 9.21 -6.06 -23.22
CA THR A 171 9.28 -7.49 -22.90
C THR A 171 8.28 -8.27 -23.76
N ASP A 172 7.04 -7.80 -23.90
CA ASP A 172 6.03 -8.40 -24.80
C ASP A 172 6.45 -8.39 -26.28
N ALA A 173 7.16 -7.35 -26.72
CA ALA A 173 7.71 -7.30 -28.08
C ALA A 173 8.84 -8.31 -28.33
N THR A 174 9.47 -8.84 -27.27
CA THR A 174 10.63 -9.74 -27.36
C THR A 174 10.25 -11.22 -27.13
N MET A 175 9.04 -11.52 -26.63
CA MET A 175 8.58 -12.90 -26.36
C MET A 175 8.07 -13.70 -27.59
N LEU A 176 8.32 -13.24 -28.82
CA LEU A 176 8.05 -14.04 -30.03
C LEU A 176 9.16 -15.03 -30.41
N GLU A 177 10.28 -15.11 -29.67
CA GLU A 177 11.31 -16.12 -29.92
C GLU A 177 11.80 -16.82 -28.64
N GLN A 178 11.30 -18.06 -28.47
CA GLN A 178 11.80 -19.21 -27.69
C GLN A 178 11.17 -19.51 -26.32
N PRO A 179 10.95 -20.81 -26.01
CA PRO A 179 10.31 -21.26 -24.77
C PRO A 179 11.36 -21.46 -23.66
N THR A 180 11.14 -20.87 -22.50
CA THR A 180 11.96 -21.12 -21.30
C THR A 180 11.15 -21.77 -20.18
N GLU A 181 11.74 -22.83 -19.64
CA GLU A 181 11.28 -23.70 -18.56
C GLU A 181 11.09 -22.95 -17.22
N PRO A 182 10.35 -23.52 -16.25
CA PRO A 182 9.91 -22.80 -15.06
C PRO A 182 11.03 -22.69 -14.01
N GLU A 183 11.47 -21.46 -13.71
CA GLU A 183 12.35 -21.17 -12.58
C GLU A 183 11.55 -21.00 -11.26
N GLY A 184 12.14 -21.51 -10.17
CA GLY A 184 11.61 -21.47 -8.81
C GLY A 184 11.81 -20.13 -8.08
N PRO A 185 11.72 -20.13 -6.74
CA PRO A 185 10.81 -19.31 -5.95
C PRO A 185 11.30 -17.86 -5.75
N THR A 186 10.56 -16.89 -6.27
CA THR A 186 10.85 -15.45 -6.09
C THR A 186 9.95 -14.83 -5.03
N GLU A 187 10.55 -14.10 -4.09
CA GLU A 187 9.91 -13.32 -3.03
C GLU A 187 9.11 -12.13 -3.60
N LEU A 188 8.14 -11.61 -2.85
CA LEU A 188 7.27 -10.52 -3.32
C LEU A 188 8.03 -9.21 -3.44
N ASN A 189 8.18 -8.76 -4.68
CA ASN A 189 8.68 -7.45 -5.02
C ASN A 189 7.51 -6.46 -5.08
N VAL A 190 7.66 -5.32 -4.40
CA VAL A 190 6.67 -4.22 -4.48
C VAL A 190 6.48 -3.75 -5.92
N ASN A 191 7.52 -3.83 -6.76
CA ASN A 191 7.44 -3.50 -8.17
C ASN A 191 6.58 -4.51 -8.94
N ASP A 192 6.61 -5.79 -8.59
CA ASP A 192 5.75 -6.81 -9.21
C ASP A 192 4.28 -6.60 -8.80
N VAL A 193 4.04 -6.16 -7.56
CA VAL A 193 2.70 -5.84 -7.05
C VAL A 193 2.16 -4.54 -7.66
N LEU A 194 2.99 -3.51 -7.82
CA LEU A 194 2.62 -2.27 -8.49
C LEU A 194 2.42 -2.49 -10.00
N ALA A 195 3.28 -3.28 -10.65
CA ALA A 195 3.12 -3.67 -12.05
C ALA A 195 1.84 -4.49 -12.25
N GLU A 196 1.52 -5.45 -11.37
CA GLU A 196 0.28 -6.21 -11.46
C GLU A 196 -0.95 -5.32 -11.21
N ILE A 197 -0.88 -4.36 -10.26
CA ILE A 197 -1.98 -3.41 -10.04
C ILE A 197 -2.18 -2.48 -11.25
N THR A 198 -1.10 -2.01 -11.87
CA THR A 198 -1.17 -1.19 -13.09
C THR A 198 -1.75 -2.00 -14.26
N ARG A 199 -1.24 -3.23 -14.49
CA ARG A 199 -1.74 -4.14 -15.54
C ARG A 199 -3.23 -4.48 -15.37
N MET A 200 -3.68 -4.71 -14.14
CA MET A 200 -5.08 -5.04 -13.84
C MET A 200 -6.05 -3.84 -13.96
N LEU A 201 -5.56 -2.61 -13.87
CA LEU A 201 -6.37 -1.41 -14.14
C LEU A 201 -6.59 -1.18 -15.64
N GLU A 202 -5.67 -1.64 -16.50
CA GLU A 202 -5.78 -1.52 -17.96
C GLU A 202 -6.77 -2.54 -18.57
N GLU A 203 -6.86 -3.77 -18.06
CA GLU A 203 -7.79 -4.80 -18.55
C GLU A 203 -9.28 -4.45 -18.39
N HIS A 204 -9.61 -3.42 -17.60
CA HIS A 204 -10.98 -2.95 -17.40
C HIS A 204 -11.32 -1.64 -18.14
N THR A 205 -10.44 -1.19 -19.04
CA THR A 205 -10.65 0.02 -19.87
C THR A 205 -10.97 -0.29 -21.35
N GLU A 206 -11.46 -1.49 -21.66
CA GLU A 206 -12.05 -1.85 -22.97
C GLU A 206 -13.53 -2.24 -22.89
#